data_AF-W2PR86-F1
#
_entry.id   AF-W2PR86-F1
#
_cell.length_a   1.000
_cell.length_b   1.000
_cell.length_c   1.000
_cell.angle_alpha   90.00
_cell.angle_beta   90.00
_cell.angle_gamma   90.00
#
_symmetry.space_group_name_H-M   'P 1'
#
loop_
_entity.id
_entity.type
_entity.pdbx_description
1 polymer ?
#
loop_
_entity_poly.entity_id
_entity_poly.type
_entity_poly.pdbx_seq_one_letter_code
_entity_poly.pdbx_strand_id
1 'polypeptide(L)'
;MEKAILAKDFEAFGKLTMQDSNQFHATCLDTTPPIFYLNDVSRQIIRLVHRYNEQAGRLQAAYTFDAGPNAVIFVEEQHVQEVVSLVHHCFPTSSEMTVKSSMLVDRTPSDALLARMEAKTECGKAFKLPHIPDSVKMMYVSRVGGGTRVLAADEALVDSATGEPLPYHKENSSTAEVRGCPLFKPSFWLPEEPALRYLATAIAAAAVTSAVLLRK
;
A
#
# COMPACT_ATOMS: atom_id res chain seq x y z
N MET A 1 11.04 -10.81 -14.38
CA MET A 1 10.72 -9.51 -13.72
C MET A 1 11.26 -8.35 -14.54
N GLU A 2 12.58 -8.27 -14.77
CA GLU A 2 13.23 -7.17 -15.51
C GLU A 2 12.57 -6.82 -16.85
N LYS A 3 12.31 -7.83 -17.71
CA LYS A 3 11.63 -7.63 -18.99
C LYS A 3 10.26 -6.96 -18.83
N ALA A 4 9.48 -7.32 -17.82
CA ALA A 4 8.17 -6.74 -17.57
C ALA A 4 8.28 -5.27 -17.15
N ILE A 5 9.26 -4.94 -16.31
CA ILE A 5 9.54 -3.55 -15.89
C ILE A 5 9.95 -2.70 -17.10
N LEU A 6 10.92 -3.17 -17.90
CA LEU A 6 11.41 -2.45 -19.08
C LEU A 6 10.30 -2.26 -20.14
N ALA A 7 9.45 -3.28 -20.33
CA ALA A 7 8.32 -3.22 -21.26
C ALA A 7 7.10 -2.49 -20.70
N LYS A 8 7.12 -2.08 -19.41
CA LYS A 8 5.96 -1.53 -18.68
C LYS A 8 4.73 -2.43 -18.74
N ASP A 9 4.96 -3.74 -18.71
CA ASP A 9 3.91 -4.76 -18.72
C ASP A 9 3.45 -5.03 -17.29
N PHE A 10 2.38 -4.33 -16.87
CA PHE A 10 1.84 -4.46 -15.52
C PHE A 10 1.29 -5.88 -15.25
N GLU A 11 0.75 -6.56 -16.25
CA GLU A 11 0.19 -7.91 -16.05
C GLU A 11 1.30 -8.92 -15.78
N ALA A 12 2.37 -8.89 -16.58
CA ALA A 12 3.54 -9.74 -16.35
C ALA A 12 4.24 -9.38 -15.03
N PHE A 13 4.38 -8.08 -14.72
CA PHE A 13 4.92 -7.61 -13.44
C PHE A 13 4.10 -8.15 -12.27
N GLY A 14 2.79 -7.89 -12.26
CA GLY A 14 1.89 -8.22 -11.17
C GLY A 14 1.78 -9.72 -10.94
N LYS A 15 1.72 -10.51 -12.01
CA LYS A 15 1.72 -11.98 -11.94
C LYS A 15 2.99 -12.50 -11.27
N LEU A 16 4.16 -12.04 -11.72
CA LEU A 16 5.44 -12.47 -11.16
C LEU A 16 5.58 -12.04 -9.68
N THR A 17 5.21 -10.81 -9.35
CA THR A 17 5.25 -10.29 -7.97
C THR A 17 4.42 -11.14 -7.01
N MET A 18 3.17 -11.45 -7.37
CA MET A 18 2.30 -12.27 -6.51
C MET A 18 2.81 -13.72 -6.40
N GLN A 19 3.31 -14.29 -7.48
CA GLN A 19 3.86 -15.65 -7.49
C GLN A 19 5.11 -15.78 -6.62
N ASP A 20 6.03 -14.84 -6.74
CA ASP A 20 7.28 -14.80 -5.97
C ASP A 20 7.00 -14.60 -4.47
N SER A 21 6.08 -13.69 -4.11
CA SER A 21 5.64 -13.53 -2.73
C SER A 21 5.02 -14.81 -2.16
N ASN A 22 4.11 -15.46 -2.90
CA ASN A 22 3.51 -16.73 -2.46
C ASN A 22 4.57 -17.83 -2.28
N GLN A 23 5.55 -17.91 -3.19
CA GLN A 23 6.61 -18.90 -3.13
C GLN A 23 7.55 -18.66 -1.95
N PHE A 24 7.94 -17.41 -1.69
CA PHE A 24 8.70 -17.03 -0.50
C PHE A 24 8.00 -17.52 0.78
N HIS A 25 6.72 -17.20 0.96
CA HIS A 25 5.95 -17.65 2.13
C HIS A 25 5.73 -19.16 2.20
N ALA A 26 5.66 -19.85 1.05
CA ALA A 26 5.60 -21.31 1.00
C ALA A 26 6.91 -21.95 1.49
N THR A 27 8.06 -21.40 1.11
CA THR A 27 9.36 -21.87 1.63
C THR A 27 9.52 -21.57 3.12
N CYS A 28 9.00 -20.44 3.62
CA CYS A 28 8.94 -20.15 5.06
C CYS A 28 8.07 -21.17 5.82
N LEU A 29 6.97 -21.61 5.23
CA LEU A 29 6.12 -22.65 5.82
C LEU A 29 6.82 -24.02 5.87
N ASP A 30 7.74 -24.30 4.93
CA ASP A 30 8.48 -25.55 4.83
C ASP A 30 9.74 -25.61 5.74
N THR A 31 10.07 -24.54 6.47
CA THR A 31 11.19 -24.57 7.43
C THR A 31 10.88 -25.41 8.67
N THR A 32 11.92 -25.81 9.40
CA THR A 32 11.79 -26.50 10.70
C THR A 32 12.52 -25.71 11.81
N PRO A 33 11.80 -25.06 12.75
CA PRO A 33 10.34 -24.94 12.84
C PRO A 33 9.75 -24.07 11.71
N PRO A 34 8.44 -24.24 11.38
CA PRO A 34 7.79 -23.46 10.34
C PRO A 34 7.65 -21.99 10.71
N ILE A 35 7.84 -21.11 9.74
CA ILE A 35 7.74 -19.65 9.89
C ILE A 35 6.42 -19.17 9.26
N PHE A 36 5.57 -18.54 10.08
CA PHE A 36 4.29 -18.00 9.65
C PHE A 36 4.28 -16.47 9.68
N TYR A 37 4.43 -15.84 8.51
CA TYR A 37 4.29 -14.39 8.38
C TYR A 37 2.85 -13.96 8.06
N LEU A 38 2.15 -14.71 7.19
CA LEU A 38 0.80 -14.37 6.73
C LEU A 38 -0.26 -14.79 7.74
N ASN A 39 -1.10 -13.84 8.16
CA ASN A 39 -2.25 -14.10 9.03
C ASN A 39 -3.57 -14.14 8.22
N ASP A 40 -4.71 -14.27 8.92
CA ASP A 40 -6.02 -14.31 8.26
C ASP A 40 -6.34 -13.01 7.50
N VAL A 41 -5.93 -11.85 8.03
CA VAL A 41 -6.12 -10.56 7.37
C VAL A 41 -5.32 -10.52 6.06
N SER A 42 -4.06 -10.99 6.07
CA SER A 42 -3.25 -11.12 4.86
C SER A 42 -3.95 -11.96 3.80
N ARG A 43 -4.56 -13.09 4.18
CA ARG A 43 -5.33 -13.97 3.28
C ARG A 43 -6.59 -13.29 2.72
N GLN A 44 -7.26 -12.45 3.52
CA GLN A 44 -8.44 -11.71 3.06
C GLN A 44 -8.06 -10.60 2.07
N ILE A 45 -6.90 -9.95 2.26
CA ILE A 45 -6.36 -8.99 1.29
C ILE A 45 -5.99 -9.71 -0.03
N ILE A 46 -5.34 -10.87 0.04
CA ILE A 46 -5.05 -11.71 -1.14
C ILE A 46 -6.35 -12.03 -1.91
N ARG A 47 -7.39 -12.46 -1.19
CA ARG A 47 -8.71 -12.77 -1.77
C ARG A 47 -9.36 -11.54 -2.40
N LEU A 48 -9.27 -10.38 -1.77
CA LEU A 48 -9.80 -9.12 -2.30
C LEU A 48 -9.08 -8.71 -3.61
N VAL A 49 -7.76 -8.81 -3.66
CA VAL A 49 -6.97 -8.47 -4.86
C VAL A 49 -7.28 -9.41 -6.02
N HIS A 50 -7.35 -10.73 -5.78
CA HIS A 50 -7.75 -11.69 -6.82
C HIS A 50 -9.15 -11.39 -7.34
N ARG A 51 -10.08 -11.04 -6.45
CA ARG A 51 -11.44 -10.66 -6.84
C ARG A 51 -11.47 -9.40 -7.70
N TYR A 52 -10.71 -8.38 -7.32
CA TYR A 52 -10.62 -7.12 -8.05
C TYR A 52 -10.12 -7.36 -9.49
N ASN A 53 -9.06 -8.15 -9.64
CA ASN A 53 -8.54 -8.55 -10.95
C ASN A 53 -9.54 -9.39 -11.76
N GLU A 54 -10.25 -10.32 -11.11
CA GLU A 54 -11.27 -11.15 -11.76
C GLU A 54 -12.40 -10.29 -12.35
N GLN A 55 -12.89 -9.31 -11.58
CA GLN A 55 -13.94 -8.38 -12.04
C GLN A 55 -13.49 -7.45 -13.16
N ALA A 56 -12.19 -7.15 -13.22
CA ALA A 56 -11.61 -6.35 -14.29
C ALA A 56 -11.33 -7.15 -15.57
N GLY A 57 -11.34 -8.49 -15.50
CA GLY A 57 -10.93 -9.37 -16.60
C GLY A 57 -9.44 -9.31 -16.93
N ARG A 58 -8.63 -8.61 -16.14
CA ARG A 58 -7.18 -8.43 -16.31
C ARG A 58 -6.52 -8.09 -14.98
N LEU A 59 -5.20 -8.23 -14.87
CA LEU A 59 -4.47 -7.80 -13.67
C LEU A 59 -4.43 -6.27 -13.58
N GLN A 60 -4.99 -5.72 -12.51
CA GLN A 60 -5.00 -4.28 -12.17
C GLN A 60 -4.36 -3.98 -10.81
N ALA A 61 -4.29 -4.98 -9.93
CA ALA A 61 -3.63 -4.91 -8.63
C ALA A 61 -2.76 -6.16 -8.40
N ALA A 62 -1.61 -5.99 -7.75
CA ALA A 62 -0.72 -7.08 -7.39
C ALA A 62 -0.24 -6.93 -5.95
N TYR A 63 -0.39 -7.98 -5.14
CA TYR A 63 0.09 -7.96 -3.76
C TYR A 63 1.50 -8.55 -3.64
N THR A 64 2.23 -8.12 -2.62
CA THR A 64 3.40 -8.79 -2.07
C THR A 64 3.43 -8.61 -0.55
N PHE A 65 4.14 -9.53 0.11
CA PHE A 65 4.32 -9.58 1.56
C PHE A 65 5.78 -9.93 1.86
N ASP A 66 6.43 -9.13 2.69
CA ASP A 66 7.77 -9.41 3.22
C ASP A 66 7.67 -10.28 4.48
N ALA A 67 8.61 -10.13 5.43
CA ALA A 67 8.65 -10.86 6.70
C ALA A 67 7.60 -10.36 7.73
N GLY A 68 6.33 -10.34 7.34
CA GLY A 68 5.22 -9.95 8.21
C GLY A 68 3.86 -9.95 7.51
N PRO A 69 2.77 -9.65 8.24
CA PRO A 69 1.41 -9.74 7.70
C PRO A 69 0.99 -8.52 6.87
N ASN A 70 1.86 -7.51 6.77
CA ASN A 70 1.56 -6.25 6.08
C ASN A 70 1.53 -6.45 4.57
N ALA A 71 0.42 -6.08 3.94
CA ALA A 71 0.29 -6.17 2.49
C ALA A 71 0.85 -4.92 1.82
N VAL A 72 1.66 -5.12 0.78
CA VAL A 72 2.00 -4.08 -0.20
C VAL A 72 1.24 -4.40 -1.48
N ILE A 73 0.41 -3.47 -1.94
CA ILE A 73 -0.40 -3.63 -3.16
C ILE A 73 0.10 -2.64 -4.21
N PHE A 74 0.69 -3.15 -5.28
CA PHE A 74 1.02 -2.37 -6.47
C PHE A 74 -0.22 -2.22 -7.36
N VAL A 75 -0.46 -0.99 -7.80
CA VAL A 75 -1.54 -0.61 -8.72
C VAL A 75 -1.05 0.50 -9.65
N GLU A 76 -1.62 0.57 -10.85
CA GLU A 76 -1.49 1.76 -11.70
C GLU A 76 -2.25 2.94 -11.08
N GLU A 77 -1.79 4.19 -11.27
CA GLU A 77 -2.37 5.38 -10.63
C GLU A 77 -3.90 5.50 -10.82
N GLN A 78 -4.41 5.13 -12.00
CA GLN A 78 -5.85 5.14 -12.32
C GLN A 78 -6.71 4.23 -11.42
N HIS A 79 -6.13 3.21 -10.80
CA HIS A 79 -6.84 2.21 -9.98
C HIS A 79 -6.67 2.44 -8.48
N VAL A 80 -5.86 3.42 -8.06
CA VAL A 80 -5.55 3.67 -6.64
C VAL A 80 -6.81 3.98 -5.84
N GLN A 81 -7.67 4.86 -6.38
CA GLN A 81 -8.90 5.28 -5.70
C GLN A 81 -9.84 4.10 -5.41
N GLU A 82 -10.02 3.20 -6.38
CA GLU A 82 -10.86 2.01 -6.20
C GLU A 82 -10.28 1.07 -5.15
N VAL A 83 -8.97 0.77 -5.22
CA VAL A 83 -8.34 -0.17 -4.28
C VAL A 83 -8.30 0.40 -2.86
N VAL A 84 -8.00 1.70 -2.68
CA VAL A 84 -7.98 2.30 -1.34
C VAL A 84 -9.37 2.29 -0.71
N SER A 85 -10.39 2.71 -1.46
CA SER A 85 -11.76 2.75 -0.95
C SER A 85 -12.31 1.34 -0.66
N LEU A 86 -11.94 0.33 -1.46
CA LEU A 86 -12.26 -1.08 -1.18
C LEU A 86 -11.59 -1.61 0.08
N VAL A 87 -10.30 -1.33 0.28
CA VAL A 87 -9.58 -1.73 1.51
C VAL A 87 -10.22 -1.05 2.72
N HIS A 88 -10.52 0.24 2.65
CA HIS A 88 -11.19 0.96 3.72
C HIS A 88 -12.58 0.39 4.05
N HIS A 89 -13.36 0.02 3.02
CA HIS A 89 -14.67 -0.59 3.20
C HIS A 89 -14.60 -1.99 3.81
N CYS A 90 -13.63 -2.81 3.38
CA CYS A 90 -13.50 -4.19 3.80
C CYS A 90 -12.91 -4.34 5.21
N PHE A 91 -12.07 -3.38 5.61
CA PHE A 91 -11.32 -3.42 6.86
C PHE A 91 -11.51 -2.09 7.62
N PRO A 92 -12.76 -1.76 8.00
CA PRO A 92 -13.04 -0.49 8.66
C PRO A 92 -12.39 -0.44 10.04
N THR A 93 -12.16 0.75 10.59
CA THR A 93 -11.65 0.93 11.94
C THR A 93 -12.70 1.63 12.80
N SER A 94 -12.76 1.27 14.09
CA SER A 94 -13.65 1.89 15.08
C SER A 94 -13.27 3.35 15.35
N SER A 95 -11.98 3.69 15.22
CA SER A 95 -11.47 5.07 15.15
C SER A 95 -11.18 5.47 13.70
N GLU A 96 -10.87 6.73 13.44
CA GLU A 96 -10.48 7.16 12.09
C GLU A 96 -9.18 6.47 11.63
N MET A 97 -9.23 5.70 10.54
CA MET A 97 -8.03 5.04 9.98
C MET A 97 -7.01 6.11 9.53
N THR A 98 -5.77 5.97 10.00
CA THR A 98 -4.68 6.84 9.54
C THR A 98 -4.31 6.48 8.10
N VAL A 99 -4.59 7.39 7.16
CA VAL A 99 -4.17 7.27 5.76
C VAL A 99 -3.15 8.36 5.46
N LYS A 100 -1.88 7.97 5.30
CA LYS A 100 -0.81 8.88 4.85
C LYS A 100 -0.66 8.71 3.35
N SER A 101 -0.97 9.76 2.59
CA SER A 101 -1.01 9.68 1.14
C SER A 101 -0.19 10.78 0.49
N SER A 102 0.53 10.41 -0.56
CA SER A 102 1.21 11.33 -1.50
C SER A 102 0.24 11.94 -2.55
N MET A 103 -1.02 11.51 -2.55
CA MET A 103 -2.08 11.93 -3.48
C MET A 103 -3.42 12.12 -2.76
N LEU A 104 -4.36 12.82 -3.39
CA LEU A 104 -5.73 12.92 -2.87
C LEU A 104 -6.45 11.58 -3.07
N VAL A 105 -7.06 11.06 -2.00
CA VAL A 105 -7.79 9.79 -2.03
C VAL A 105 -9.06 9.92 -1.20
N ASP A 106 -10.20 9.57 -1.79
CA ASP A 106 -11.46 9.40 -1.07
C ASP A 106 -11.52 8.01 -0.45
N ARG A 107 -12.02 7.92 0.79
CA ARG A 107 -12.14 6.67 1.54
C ARG A 107 -13.44 5.93 1.24
N THR A 108 -14.39 6.59 0.57
CA THR A 108 -15.72 6.05 0.31
C THR A 108 -15.76 5.36 -1.06
N PRO A 109 -16.08 4.07 -1.14
CA PRO A 109 -16.27 3.40 -2.43
C PRO A 109 -17.59 3.84 -3.06
N SER A 110 -17.66 3.85 -4.39
CA SER A 110 -18.94 4.07 -5.08
C SER A 110 -19.82 2.82 -5.00
N ASP A 111 -21.14 3.00 -4.98
CA ASP A 111 -22.10 1.89 -5.00
C ASP A 111 -21.91 0.99 -6.23
N ALA A 112 -21.54 1.59 -7.37
CA ALA A 112 -21.22 0.85 -8.60
C ALA A 112 -19.99 -0.06 -8.42
N LEU A 113 -18.97 0.38 -7.69
CA LEU A 113 -17.78 -0.41 -7.39
C LEU A 113 -18.13 -1.59 -6.47
N LEU A 114 -18.91 -1.35 -5.40
CA LEU A 114 -19.35 -2.40 -4.49
C LEU A 114 -20.20 -3.45 -5.22
N ALA A 115 -21.18 -3.00 -6.02
CA ALA A 115 -22.02 -3.87 -6.82
C ALA A 115 -21.20 -4.70 -7.82
N ARG A 116 -20.20 -4.09 -8.49
CA ARG A 116 -19.26 -4.80 -9.37
C ARG A 116 -18.50 -5.88 -8.61
N MET A 117 -17.98 -5.58 -7.43
CA MET A 117 -17.21 -6.53 -6.64
C MET A 117 -18.02 -7.73 -6.15
N GLU A 118 -19.32 -7.57 -5.89
CA GLU A 118 -20.21 -8.66 -5.45
C GLU A 118 -20.98 -9.35 -6.59
N ALA A 119 -20.97 -8.79 -7.80
CA ALA A 119 -21.60 -9.38 -8.98
C ALA A 119 -21.03 -10.76 -9.31
N LYS A 120 -21.85 -11.73 -9.69
CA LYS A 120 -21.34 -13.07 -10.07
C LYS A 120 -20.38 -12.96 -11.26
N THR A 121 -19.25 -13.63 -11.18
CA THR A 121 -18.35 -13.81 -12.33
C THR A 121 -18.80 -15.01 -13.17
N GLU A 122 -18.16 -15.20 -14.33
CA GLU A 122 -18.46 -16.31 -15.25
C GLU A 122 -18.41 -17.69 -14.56
N CYS A 123 -17.60 -17.85 -13.51
CA CYS A 123 -17.52 -19.08 -12.73
C CYS A 123 -18.72 -19.31 -11.79
N GLY A 124 -19.68 -18.38 -11.72
CA GLY A 124 -20.93 -18.47 -10.97
C GLY A 124 -20.81 -18.40 -9.44
N LYS A 125 -19.59 -18.25 -8.90
CA LYS A 125 -19.36 -18.23 -7.46
C LYS A 125 -19.85 -16.92 -6.85
N ALA A 126 -20.66 -17.03 -5.80
CA ALA A 126 -21.03 -15.90 -4.98
C ALA A 126 -19.78 -15.37 -4.25
N PHE A 127 -19.56 -14.06 -4.31
CA PHE A 127 -18.50 -13.40 -3.58
C PHE A 127 -19.13 -12.34 -2.67
N LYS A 128 -18.86 -12.43 -1.38
CA LYS A 128 -19.17 -11.39 -0.41
C LYS A 128 -17.89 -10.65 -0.08
N LEU A 129 -17.94 -9.32 -0.11
CA LEU A 129 -16.82 -8.50 0.35
C LEU A 129 -16.54 -8.81 1.83
N PRO A 130 -15.26 -8.98 2.22
CA PRO A 130 -14.92 -9.14 3.62
C PRO A 130 -15.32 -7.89 4.40
N HIS A 131 -15.73 -8.07 5.65
CA HIS A 131 -15.98 -6.97 6.57
C HIS A 131 -15.36 -7.35 7.91
N ILE A 132 -14.15 -6.86 8.16
CA ILE A 132 -13.32 -7.26 9.30
C ILE A 132 -12.83 -6.00 10.01
N PRO A 133 -13.63 -5.48 10.96
CA PRO A 133 -13.28 -4.27 11.70
C PRO A 133 -11.94 -4.38 12.43
N ASP A 134 -11.24 -3.25 12.57
CA ASP A 134 -10.03 -3.06 13.38
C ASP A 134 -8.85 -3.97 13.00
N SER A 135 -8.87 -4.52 11.78
CA SER A 135 -7.87 -5.47 11.29
C SER A 135 -6.74 -4.83 10.50
N VAL A 136 -7.00 -3.70 9.83
CA VAL A 136 -6.01 -2.85 9.17
C VAL A 136 -5.88 -1.55 9.96
N LYS A 137 -4.69 -1.25 10.47
CA LYS A 137 -4.46 -0.08 11.35
C LYS A 137 -4.30 1.22 10.60
N MET A 138 -3.63 1.14 9.45
CA MET A 138 -3.20 2.31 8.70
C MET A 138 -2.89 1.94 7.26
N MET A 139 -2.95 2.95 6.40
CA MET A 139 -2.59 2.86 4.99
C MET A 139 -1.56 3.91 4.61
N TYR A 140 -0.53 3.49 3.88
CA TYR A 140 0.38 4.39 3.18
C TYR A 140 0.12 4.31 1.69
N VAL A 141 -0.20 5.44 1.06
CA VAL A 141 -0.38 5.54 -0.39
C VAL A 141 0.79 6.33 -0.97
N SER A 142 1.76 5.61 -1.52
CA SER A 142 3.01 6.17 -2.03
C SER A 142 3.22 5.81 -3.49
N ARG A 143 4.15 6.49 -4.17
CA ARG A 143 4.49 6.24 -5.58
C ARG A 143 5.94 5.79 -5.71
N VAL A 144 6.27 5.18 -6.84
CA VAL A 144 7.68 4.94 -7.20
C VAL A 144 8.42 6.28 -7.18
N GLY A 145 9.50 6.34 -6.39
CA GLY A 145 10.31 7.53 -6.16
C GLY A 145 11.70 7.44 -6.76
N GLY A 146 12.48 8.50 -6.56
CA GLY A 146 13.92 8.50 -6.90
C GLY A 146 14.78 7.79 -5.86
N GLY A 147 16.09 7.71 -6.14
CA GLY A 147 17.08 7.17 -5.21
C GLY A 147 17.41 8.12 -4.05
N THR A 148 18.51 7.81 -3.37
CA THR A 148 19.04 8.62 -2.25
C THR A 148 19.35 10.06 -2.69
N ARG A 149 19.19 11.00 -1.75
CA ARG A 149 19.45 12.42 -1.97
C ARG A 149 20.32 12.97 -0.86
N VAL A 150 21.26 13.84 -1.21
CA VAL A 150 22.00 14.65 -0.24
C VAL A 150 21.10 15.82 0.12
N LEU A 151 20.75 15.92 1.40
CA LEU A 151 19.94 17.02 1.94
C LEU A 151 20.82 18.21 2.30
N ALA A 152 20.19 19.37 2.47
CA ALA A 152 20.90 20.58 2.85
C ALA A 152 21.35 20.51 4.33
N ALA A 153 22.36 21.31 4.69
CA ALA A 153 22.96 21.27 6.03
C ALA A 153 21.98 21.69 7.14
N ASP A 154 20.93 22.44 6.81
CA ASP A 154 19.85 22.84 7.71
C ASP A 154 18.85 21.71 8.00
N GLU A 155 18.88 20.63 7.22
CA GLU A 155 18.14 19.38 7.48
C GLU A 155 18.98 18.35 8.26
N ALA A 156 20.20 18.71 8.66
CA ALA A 156 21.05 17.84 9.47
C ALA A 156 20.37 17.48 10.79
N LEU A 157 20.58 16.24 11.25
CA LEU A 157 20.07 15.76 12.55
C LEU A 157 21.13 15.85 13.66
N VAL A 158 22.31 16.36 13.33
CA VAL A 158 23.48 16.43 14.19
C VAL A 158 24.05 17.83 14.11
N ASP A 159 24.42 18.40 15.26
CA ASP A 159 25.06 19.69 15.34
C ASP A 159 26.47 19.63 14.72
N SER A 160 26.73 20.50 13.75
CA SER A 160 27.97 20.47 12.98
C SER A 160 29.24 20.83 13.77
N ALA A 161 29.11 21.50 14.92
CA ALA A 161 30.24 21.94 15.73
C ALA A 161 30.58 20.95 16.84
N THR A 162 29.56 20.38 17.47
CA THR A 162 29.68 19.51 18.65
C THR A 162 29.62 18.02 18.29
N GLY A 163 28.99 17.66 17.16
CA GLY A 163 28.76 16.27 16.78
C GLY A 163 27.64 15.58 17.55
N GLU A 164 26.92 16.31 18.41
CA GLU A 164 25.81 15.80 19.20
C GLU A 164 24.48 15.83 18.42
N PRO A 165 23.52 14.92 18.69
CA PRO A 165 22.20 14.99 18.07
C PRO A 165 21.50 16.32 18.34
N LEU A 166 20.86 16.90 17.31
CA LEU A 166 20.06 18.10 17.50
C LEU A 166 18.82 17.80 18.37
N PRO A 167 18.36 18.78 19.18
CA PRO A 167 17.17 18.60 20.01
C PRO A 167 15.94 18.25 19.16
N TYR A 168 15.16 17.26 19.63
CA TYR A 168 13.90 16.91 18.98
C TYR A 168 12.86 18.02 19.22
N HIS A 169 12.57 18.83 18.20
CA HIS A 169 11.47 19.78 18.23
C HIS A 169 10.18 19.10 17.74
N LYS A 170 9.22 18.86 18.65
CA LYS A 170 7.84 18.61 18.23
C LYS A 170 7.27 19.93 17.71
N GLU A 171 7.03 20.04 16.41
CA GLU A 171 6.15 21.09 15.92
C GLU A 171 4.75 20.87 16.52
N ASN A 172 4.35 21.76 17.43
CA ASN A 172 2.98 21.83 17.93
C ASN A 172 2.09 22.36 16.80
N SER A 173 1.28 21.50 16.20
CA SER A 173 0.24 21.87 15.24
C SER A 173 -0.90 22.62 15.96
N SER A 174 -0.73 23.91 16.24
CA SER A 174 -1.81 24.76 16.75
C SER A 174 -1.83 26.20 16.23
N THR A 175 -1.07 26.52 15.19
CA THR A 175 -1.30 27.72 14.37
C THR A 175 -1.17 27.38 12.91
N ALA A 176 -2.32 27.25 12.24
CA ALA A 176 -2.41 27.19 10.80
C ALA A 176 -2.13 28.58 10.23
N GLU A 177 -0.87 29.02 10.28
CA GLU A 177 -0.34 29.77 9.14
C GLU A 177 0.06 28.73 8.11
N VAL A 178 -0.47 28.87 6.90
CA VAL A 178 -0.13 28.05 5.74
C VAL A 178 1.34 28.33 5.37
N ARG A 179 2.27 27.77 6.14
CA ARG A 179 3.62 27.47 5.64
C ARG A 179 3.49 26.17 4.88
N GLY A 180 3.42 26.30 3.56
CA GLY A 180 3.51 25.15 2.67
C GLY A 180 4.70 24.29 3.05
N CYS A 181 4.49 22.98 3.08
CA CYS A 181 5.56 22.00 3.03
C CYS A 181 6.60 22.45 1.98
N PRO A 182 7.90 22.54 2.30
CA PRO A 182 8.94 22.80 1.30
C PRO A 182 8.95 21.72 0.19
N LEU A 183 8.27 20.59 0.42
CA LEU A 183 8.09 19.49 -0.53
C LEU A 183 7.20 19.82 -1.75
N PHE A 184 6.50 20.97 -1.77
CA PHE A 184 5.70 21.37 -2.93
C PHE A 184 6.07 22.78 -3.41
N LYS A 185 7.09 22.85 -4.27
CA LYS A 185 7.10 23.83 -5.36
C LYS A 185 6.46 23.17 -6.59
N PRO A 186 5.34 23.70 -7.13
CA PRO A 186 4.64 23.09 -8.26
C PRO A 186 5.40 23.18 -9.60
N SER A 187 6.62 23.74 -9.60
CA SER A 187 7.43 23.97 -10.81
C SER A 187 8.75 23.20 -10.86
N PHE A 188 9.07 22.33 -9.88
CA PHE A 188 10.43 21.76 -9.79
C PHE A 188 10.57 20.30 -10.27
N TRP A 189 9.47 19.68 -10.71
CA TRP A 189 9.39 18.25 -11.07
C TRP A 189 9.24 17.98 -12.57
N LEU A 190 9.58 18.94 -13.44
CA LEU A 190 9.56 18.74 -14.89
C LEU A 190 10.94 19.08 -15.48
N PRO A 191 11.64 18.12 -16.08
CA PRO A 191 12.51 18.43 -17.22
C PRO A 191 11.63 19.01 -18.34
N GLU A 192 12.07 20.09 -19.00
CA GLU A 192 11.38 20.71 -20.15
C GLU A 192 11.45 19.85 -21.44
N GLU A 193 11.20 18.55 -21.37
CA GLU A 193 11.06 17.73 -22.58
C GLU A 193 9.79 16.86 -22.56
N PRO A 194 9.08 16.74 -23.69
CA PRO A 194 7.77 16.11 -23.76
C PRO A 194 7.91 14.58 -23.89
N ALA A 195 8.29 13.89 -22.81
CA ALA A 195 8.11 12.45 -22.72
C ALA A 195 8.02 12.01 -21.26
N LEU A 196 7.12 11.05 -20.98
CA LEU A 196 6.97 10.32 -19.70
C LEU A 196 6.10 10.98 -18.63
N ARG A 197 4.79 10.90 -18.84
CA ARG A 197 3.84 10.69 -17.73
C ARG A 197 3.51 9.20 -17.74
N TYR A 198 3.72 8.46 -16.64
CA TYR A 198 2.91 7.31 -16.17
C TYR A 198 3.58 6.71 -14.92
N LEU A 199 2.83 6.61 -13.81
CA LEU A 199 3.30 6.26 -12.47
C LEU A 199 2.59 5.00 -11.93
N ALA A 200 3.35 4.16 -11.23
CA ALA A 200 2.84 3.09 -10.37
C ALA A 200 2.80 3.55 -8.90
N THR A 201 1.74 3.18 -8.19
CA THR A 201 1.46 3.57 -6.80
C THR A 201 1.38 2.31 -5.93
N ALA A 202 2.02 2.33 -4.77
CA ALA A 202 2.03 1.26 -3.79
C ALA A 202 1.16 1.64 -2.58
N ILE A 203 0.25 0.75 -2.19
CA ILE A 203 -0.57 0.85 -0.97
C ILE A 203 0.00 -0.13 0.05
N ALA A 204 0.50 0.35 1.19
CA ALA A 204 0.90 -0.51 2.31
C ALA A 204 -0.17 -0.53 3.40
N ALA A 205 -0.72 -1.72 3.71
CA ALA A 205 -1.72 -1.94 4.75
C ALA A 205 -1.12 -2.78 5.90
N ALA A 206 -1.10 -2.22 7.12
CA ALA A 206 -0.52 -2.90 8.28
C ALA A 206 -1.58 -3.68 9.10
N ALA A 207 -1.38 -4.99 9.26
CA ALA A 207 -2.34 -5.87 9.95
C ALA A 207 -1.90 -6.24 11.38
N VAL A 208 -2.86 -6.50 12.28
CA VAL A 208 -2.62 -6.86 13.69
C VAL A 208 -2.70 -8.37 13.91
N THR A 209 -1.78 -8.91 14.70
CA THR A 209 -1.92 -10.25 15.29
C THR A 209 -2.31 -10.08 16.77
N SER A 210 -3.59 -10.28 17.11
CA SER A 210 -3.99 -10.40 18.52
C SER A 210 -3.70 -11.83 18.98
N ALA A 211 -2.61 -12.02 19.71
CA ALA A 211 -2.32 -13.28 20.38
C ALA A 211 -3.31 -13.47 21.55
N VAL A 212 -4.33 -14.30 21.35
CA VAL A 212 -5.16 -14.80 22.45
C VAL A 212 -4.33 -15.82 23.22
N LEU A 213 -3.69 -15.35 24.30
CA LEU A 213 -3.06 -16.20 25.30
C LEU A 213 -4.14 -17.08 25.95
N LEU A 214 -4.17 -18.35 25.55
CA LEU A 214 -4.81 -19.42 26.32
C LEU A 214 -4.11 -19.51 27.69
N ARG A 215 -4.71 -18.90 28.72
CA ARG A 215 -4.42 -19.25 30.11
C ARG A 215 -5.14 -20.55 30.43
N LYS A 216 -4.35 -21.58 30.78
CA LYS A 216 -4.81 -22.72 31.57
C LYS A 216 -4.99 -22.30 33.02
#